data_AF-A0A9R1PFB6-F1
#
_entry.id   AF-A0A9R1PFB6-F1
#
_cell.length_a   1.000
_cell.length_b   1.000
_cell.length_c   1.000
_cell.angle_alpha   90.00
_cell.angle_beta   90.00
_cell.angle_gamma   90.00
#
_symmetry.space_group_name_H-M   'P 1'
#
loop_
_entity.id
_entity.type
_entity.pdbx_description
1 polymer ?
#
loop_
_entity_poly.entity_id
_entity_poly.type
_entity_poly.pdbx_seq_one_letter_code
_entity_poly.pdbx_strand_id
1 'polypeptide(L)'
;MPKVKEVSIPSLEELVLIKMPKLKRCSCISLRDLNSCLRVLTIEKCPALKVFDLFGNGHKLNIKQKSWLPRLCELTLKNCRLLVVPHPLPSSSTVSKISMRGVSKFPIIEVSSFGSLTIGKYPDSGEDRFEEFSDEPFVLDGNILAFHNLRFLTVLLIEFCRKLTSISLKGLSQLVSLKKLRILHCPGPFSFDVPPDHALPSLEHLGIFSCGIAWECLSLILQHAPALMELDLCRCPKLESLQLNSCTTLQKLSIQNCESLGTLELHSCTALEELVIFGSAVCVLEGSESLRKLHVYDNPYLKSLHLYSCTELKELDIFCCTSPSTIEGFQSLGSLRSLRLRNCCGLHSCLESLPVQDYELCPQLGVLEIDEFSFLATSFCRQLTSLQSLVIHCRGEGTKAARLTDDQERGLLLLDSLAQLQFENYKHLKYLPAGLHRLRSLQVLLISNCPSISELPDLPPSLQELRIIYVCEELKQQSKLRASSKLKVRIDYEYVN
;
A
#
# COMPACT_ATOMS: atom_id res chain seq x y z
N MET A 1 14.70 45.40 15.92
CA MET A 1 13.61 45.52 14.92
C MET A 1 12.27 45.21 15.58
N PRO A 2 11.17 45.85 15.16
CA PRO A 2 10.54 46.98 15.82
C PRO A 2 9.83 46.64 17.15
N LYS A 3 9.83 47.59 18.09
CA LYS A 3 8.95 47.62 19.29
C LYS A 3 7.47 47.89 18.93
N VAL A 4 7.07 47.65 17.68
CA VAL A 4 5.76 48.03 17.15
C VAL A 4 4.72 47.08 17.72
N LYS A 5 3.82 47.62 18.53
CA LYS A 5 2.72 46.89 19.15
C LYS A 5 1.46 46.94 18.29
N GLU A 6 1.33 47.95 17.43
CA GLU A 6 0.14 48.22 16.61
C GLU A 6 0.56 48.72 15.23
N VAL A 7 -0.13 48.26 14.18
CA VAL A 7 0.09 48.68 12.79
C VAL A 7 -1.25 49.03 12.15
N SER A 8 -1.29 50.11 11.37
CA SER A 8 -2.42 50.48 10.52
C SER A 8 -2.11 50.16 9.07
N ILE A 9 -2.97 49.38 8.42
CA ILE A 9 -2.77 48.82 7.09
C ILE A 9 -3.64 49.55 6.06
N PRO A 10 -3.06 50.13 5.00
CA PRO A 10 -3.82 50.70 3.89
C PRO A 10 -4.40 49.62 2.98
N SER A 11 -5.21 50.02 2.01
CA SER A 11 -5.68 49.13 0.94
C SER A 11 -4.49 48.70 0.07
N LEU A 12 -4.26 47.39 -0.06
CA LEU A 12 -3.11 46.82 -0.76
C LEU A 12 -3.43 45.39 -1.23
N GLU A 13 -2.68 44.91 -2.22
CA GLU A 13 -2.84 43.55 -2.78
C GLU A 13 -2.04 42.49 -2.01
N GLU A 14 -0.91 42.86 -1.40
CA GLU A 14 0.01 41.93 -0.75
C GLU A 14 0.41 42.38 0.64
N LEU A 15 -0.02 41.64 1.66
CA LEU A 15 0.34 41.89 3.06
C LEU A 15 1.31 40.83 3.57
N VAL A 16 2.50 41.25 4.01
CA VAL A 16 3.51 40.37 4.58
C VAL A 16 3.96 40.88 5.96
N LEU A 17 3.66 40.12 7.01
CA LEU A 17 4.03 40.39 8.40
C LEU A 17 4.88 39.23 8.92
N ILE A 18 6.20 39.42 9.05
CA ILE A 18 7.14 38.34 9.42
C ILE A 18 7.98 38.75 10.62
N LYS A 19 8.15 37.84 11.59
CA LYS A 19 9.03 37.99 12.77
C LYS A 19 8.74 39.25 13.59
N MET A 20 7.45 39.50 13.87
CA MET A 20 7.00 40.63 14.70
C MET A 20 6.44 40.15 16.06
N PRO A 21 7.29 39.71 17.01
CA PRO A 21 6.85 39.03 18.24
C PRO A 21 6.09 39.92 19.23
N LYS A 22 6.19 41.25 19.11
CA LYS A 22 5.51 42.22 19.99
C LYS A 22 4.24 42.81 19.40
N LEU A 23 3.91 42.49 18.13
CA LEU A 23 2.72 42.99 17.45
C LEU A 23 1.48 42.39 18.10
N LYS A 24 0.61 43.25 18.65
CA LYS A 24 -0.62 42.84 19.35
C LYS A 24 -1.87 43.09 18.52
N ARG A 25 -1.88 44.19 17.75
CA ARG A 25 -3.04 44.64 16.99
C ARG A 25 -2.65 45.05 15.58
N CYS A 26 -3.50 44.72 14.64
CA CYS A 26 -3.40 45.09 13.24
C CYS A 26 -4.73 45.70 12.81
N SER A 27 -4.73 46.99 12.52
CA SER A 27 -5.93 47.74 12.16
C SER A 27 -5.97 48.09 10.69
N CYS A 28 -7.14 48.08 10.07
CA CYS A 28 -7.31 48.40 8.66
C CYS A 28 -7.77 49.86 8.52
N ILE A 29 -7.12 50.64 7.65
CA ILE A 29 -7.55 52.02 7.34
C ILE A 29 -8.90 51.99 6.60
N SER A 30 -9.02 51.09 5.62
CA SER A 30 -10.28 50.76 4.95
C SER A 30 -10.44 49.26 4.89
N LEU A 31 -11.30 48.72 5.75
CA LEU A 31 -11.55 47.27 5.84
C LEU A 31 -12.23 46.73 4.57
N ARG A 32 -13.14 47.50 3.96
CA ARG A 32 -13.84 47.11 2.73
C ARG A 32 -12.87 46.98 1.56
N ASP A 33 -12.01 47.97 1.39
CA ASP A 33 -11.10 48.04 0.25
C ASP A 33 -10.00 46.99 0.35
N LEU A 34 -9.39 46.83 1.55
CA LEU A 34 -8.42 45.77 1.80
C LEU A 34 -9.02 44.38 1.53
N ASN A 35 -10.22 44.11 2.05
CA ASN A 35 -10.92 42.85 1.81
C ASN A 35 -11.16 42.59 0.31
N SER A 36 -11.47 43.62 -0.48
CA SER A 36 -11.76 43.49 -1.91
C SER A 36 -10.53 43.28 -2.80
N CYS A 37 -9.36 43.76 -2.38
CA CYS A 37 -8.15 43.80 -3.20
C CYS A 37 -7.05 42.82 -2.77
N LEU A 38 -7.06 42.33 -1.52
CA LEU A 38 -5.99 41.48 -1.00
C LEU A 38 -5.92 40.13 -1.74
N ARG A 39 -4.74 39.83 -2.28
CA ARG A 39 -4.41 38.60 -3.02
C ARG A 39 -3.43 37.71 -2.27
N VAL A 40 -2.48 38.30 -1.55
CA VAL A 40 -1.47 37.57 -0.76
C VAL A 40 -1.53 38.05 0.69
N LEU A 41 -1.72 37.10 1.61
CA LEU A 41 -1.66 37.36 3.04
C LEU A 41 -0.67 36.41 3.72
N THR A 42 0.43 36.96 4.21
CA THR A 42 1.46 36.23 4.96
C THR A 42 1.61 36.82 6.35
N ILE A 43 1.35 36.02 7.39
CA ILE A 43 1.65 36.35 8.78
C ILE A 43 2.45 35.20 9.38
N GLU A 44 3.73 35.43 9.69
CA GLU A 44 4.64 34.42 10.24
C GLU A 44 5.35 34.93 11.49
N LYS A 45 5.40 34.08 12.54
CA LYS A 45 6.16 34.36 13.78
C LYS A 45 5.70 35.65 14.46
N CYS A 46 4.38 35.82 14.55
CA CYS A 46 3.70 36.93 15.22
C CYS A 46 2.86 36.42 16.42
N PRO A 47 3.47 35.77 17.43
CA PRO A 47 2.75 35.08 18.50
C PRO A 47 1.87 35.98 19.39
N ALA A 48 2.17 37.28 19.47
CA ALA A 48 1.40 38.22 20.29
C ALA A 48 0.17 38.81 19.59
N LEU A 49 -0.03 38.54 18.29
CA LEU A 49 -1.09 39.14 17.48
C LEU A 49 -2.44 38.55 17.89
N LYS A 50 -3.27 39.38 18.53
CA LYS A 50 -4.60 38.99 19.04
C LYS A 50 -5.72 39.51 18.16
N VAL A 51 -5.55 40.72 17.62
CA VAL A 51 -6.60 41.41 16.87
C VAL A 51 -6.07 41.77 15.51
N PHE A 52 -6.74 41.29 14.48
CA PHE A 52 -6.60 41.80 13.13
C PHE A 52 -7.99 42.17 12.65
N ASP A 53 -8.24 43.44 12.30
CA ASP A 53 -9.57 43.92 11.91
C ASP A 53 -10.18 43.10 10.75
N LEU A 54 -9.33 42.54 9.87
CA LEU A 54 -9.72 41.63 8.79
C LEU A 54 -10.29 40.28 9.27
N PHE A 55 -9.90 39.85 10.46
CA PHE A 55 -10.32 38.62 11.15
C PHE A 55 -11.20 38.91 12.39
N GLY A 56 -11.58 40.18 12.63
CA GLY A 56 -12.41 40.57 13.76
C GLY A 56 -13.88 40.13 13.62
N ASN A 57 -14.61 40.10 14.73
CA ASN A 57 -16.01 39.68 14.81
C ASN A 57 -16.88 40.33 13.71
N GLY A 58 -17.40 39.51 12.80
CA GLY A 58 -18.15 39.88 11.59
C GLY A 58 -19.44 40.68 11.79
N HIS A 59 -19.77 41.09 13.01
CA HIS A 59 -20.94 41.93 13.32
C HIS A 59 -20.85 43.36 12.76
N LYS A 60 -19.65 43.86 12.43
CA LYS A 60 -19.51 45.24 11.92
C LYS A 60 -19.76 45.42 10.43
N LEU A 61 -19.85 44.34 9.63
CA LEU A 61 -19.96 44.49 8.17
C LEU A 61 -21.03 43.66 7.46
N ASN A 62 -21.77 42.75 8.13
CA ASN A 62 -22.73 41.87 7.42
C ASN A 62 -22.08 41.17 6.20
N ILE A 63 -20.76 40.95 6.21
CA ILE A 63 -20.07 40.26 5.13
C ILE A 63 -20.52 38.81 5.19
N LYS A 64 -21.41 38.43 4.27
CA LYS A 64 -21.73 37.03 4.01
C LYS A 64 -20.42 36.31 3.65
N GLN A 65 -20.26 35.07 4.09
CA GLN A 65 -19.07 34.21 3.85
C GLN A 65 -18.53 34.29 2.41
N LYS A 66 -19.42 34.43 1.40
CA LYS A 66 -19.09 34.59 -0.03
C LYS A 66 -18.32 35.86 -0.40
N SER A 67 -18.21 36.84 0.50
CA SER A 67 -17.65 38.17 0.23
C SER A 67 -16.41 38.47 1.07
N TRP A 68 -15.94 37.51 1.87
CA TRP A 68 -14.71 37.62 2.63
C TRP A 68 -13.53 37.21 1.75
N LEU A 69 -12.53 38.08 1.63
CA LEU A 69 -11.30 37.86 0.86
C LEU A 69 -11.51 37.14 -0.50
N PRO A 70 -12.34 37.71 -1.40
CA PRO A 70 -12.75 37.04 -2.64
C PRO A 70 -11.61 36.87 -3.66
N ARG A 71 -10.54 37.66 -3.58
CA ARG A 71 -9.39 37.61 -4.50
C ARG A 71 -8.14 36.92 -3.91
N LEU A 72 -8.26 36.31 -2.73
CA LEU A 72 -7.12 35.72 -2.05
C LEU A 72 -6.62 34.48 -2.80
N CYS A 73 -5.38 34.56 -3.28
CA CYS A 73 -4.69 33.49 -3.99
C CYS A 73 -3.70 32.75 -3.08
N GLU A 74 -3.09 33.46 -2.12
CA GLU A 74 -2.13 32.89 -1.18
C GLU A 74 -2.42 33.30 0.26
N LEU A 75 -2.51 32.30 1.15
CA LEU A 75 -2.66 32.50 2.59
C LEU A 75 -1.57 31.74 3.34
N THR A 76 -0.75 32.45 4.10
CA THR A 76 0.24 31.85 5.01
C THR A 76 0.03 32.39 6.42
N LEU A 77 -0.33 31.53 7.37
CA LEU A 77 -0.47 31.86 8.78
C LEU A 77 0.37 30.88 9.61
N LYS A 78 1.53 31.33 10.10
CA LYS A 78 2.50 30.47 10.80
C LYS A 78 2.85 31.04 12.18
N ASN A 79 2.75 30.21 13.21
CA ASN A 79 3.11 30.54 14.60
C ASN A 79 2.39 31.80 15.12
N CYS A 80 1.08 31.87 14.89
CA CYS A 80 0.19 32.98 15.28
C CYS A 80 -0.86 32.47 16.27
N ARG A 81 -0.41 31.99 17.43
CA ARG A 81 -1.21 31.19 18.39
C ARG A 81 -2.43 31.92 18.98
N LEU A 82 -2.39 33.24 19.04
CA LEU A 82 -3.46 34.06 19.60
C LEU A 82 -4.42 34.62 18.55
N LEU A 83 -4.13 34.37 17.26
CA LEU A 83 -4.92 34.88 16.15
C LEU A 83 -6.12 33.96 15.91
N VAL A 84 -7.31 34.52 16.06
CA VAL A 84 -8.56 33.82 15.79
C VAL A 84 -8.95 34.07 14.33
N VAL A 85 -9.21 33.00 13.59
CA VAL A 85 -9.74 33.06 12.22
C VAL A 85 -11.23 32.70 12.27
N PRO A 86 -12.15 33.62 11.95
CA PRO A 86 -13.58 33.45 12.21
C PRO A 86 -14.36 32.72 11.10
N HIS A 87 -13.76 32.51 9.92
CA HIS A 87 -14.44 31.94 8.76
C HIS A 87 -13.72 30.68 8.26
N PRO A 88 -14.45 29.73 7.66
CA PRO A 88 -13.88 28.56 7.01
C PRO A 88 -12.97 28.94 5.84
N LEU A 89 -11.93 28.15 5.60
CA LEU A 89 -10.91 28.41 4.59
C LEU A 89 -10.91 27.35 3.47
N PRO A 90 -10.49 27.70 2.25
CA PRO A 90 -10.20 29.05 1.74
C PRO A 90 -11.46 29.90 1.53
N SER A 91 -11.28 31.20 1.60
CA SER A 91 -12.34 32.18 1.35
C SER A 91 -12.69 32.39 -0.13
N SER A 92 -11.80 31.95 -1.03
CA SER A 92 -11.91 32.11 -2.49
C SER A 92 -11.58 30.81 -3.22
N SER A 93 -12.20 30.60 -4.38
CA SER A 93 -11.87 29.52 -5.31
C SER A 93 -10.59 29.76 -6.12
N THR A 94 -10.03 30.97 -6.05
CA THR A 94 -8.77 31.34 -6.71
C THR A 94 -7.52 30.98 -5.89
N VAL A 95 -7.70 30.31 -4.76
CA VAL A 95 -6.60 29.94 -3.88
C VAL A 95 -5.68 28.92 -4.57
N SER A 96 -4.40 29.22 -4.59
CA SER A 96 -3.35 28.34 -5.14
C SER A 96 -2.45 27.78 -4.03
N LYS A 97 -2.43 28.45 -2.87
CA LYS A 97 -1.59 28.10 -1.75
C LYS A 97 -2.24 28.48 -0.42
N ILE A 98 -2.29 27.52 0.49
CA ILE A 98 -2.65 27.75 1.90
C ILE A 98 -1.58 27.08 2.73
N SER A 99 -1.02 27.77 3.70
CA SER A 99 -0.10 27.18 4.67
C SER A 99 -0.42 27.73 6.05
N MET A 100 -1.08 26.91 6.85
CA MET A 100 -1.46 27.26 8.21
C MET A 100 -0.81 26.32 9.20
N ARG A 101 -0.12 26.88 10.20
CA ARG A 101 0.52 26.14 11.27
C ARG A 101 0.58 26.97 12.55
N GLY A 102 0.22 26.38 13.68
CA GLY A 102 0.28 27.07 14.98
C GLY A 102 -0.69 28.25 15.08
N VAL A 103 -1.91 28.10 14.55
CA VAL A 103 -3.04 29.05 14.66
C VAL A 103 -4.11 28.41 15.56
N SER A 104 -4.73 29.17 16.46
CA SER A 104 -5.73 28.61 17.39
C SER A 104 -6.91 27.98 16.64
N LYS A 105 -7.36 26.79 17.08
CA LYS A 105 -8.52 26.03 16.55
C LYS A 105 -8.39 25.42 15.16
N PHE A 106 -7.32 25.71 14.40
CA PHE A 106 -7.10 25.12 13.08
C PHE A 106 -6.03 24.03 13.16
N PRO A 107 -6.25 22.88 12.49
CA PRO A 107 -5.17 21.93 12.28
C PRO A 107 -4.12 22.55 11.35
N ILE A 108 -3.01 21.85 11.19
CA ILE A 108 -2.07 22.19 10.13
C ILE A 108 -2.79 21.96 8.80
N ILE A 109 -2.79 22.95 7.93
CA ILE A 109 -3.48 22.91 6.64
C ILE A 109 -2.48 23.39 5.59
N GLU A 110 -2.19 22.54 4.63
CA GLU A 110 -1.29 22.83 3.53
C GLU A 110 -1.96 22.50 2.20
N VAL A 111 -2.32 23.54 1.45
CA VAL A 111 -2.74 23.40 0.05
C VAL A 111 -1.54 23.67 -0.84
N SER A 112 -1.19 22.69 -1.65
CA SER A 112 -0.13 22.78 -2.66
C SER A 112 -0.68 23.24 -4.00
N SER A 113 0.19 23.81 -4.83
CA SER A 113 -0.13 24.32 -6.18
C SER A 113 -0.61 23.25 -7.17
N PHE A 114 -0.58 21.97 -6.78
CA PHE A 114 -0.93 20.83 -7.64
C PHE A 114 -2.30 20.21 -7.32
N GLY A 115 -3.19 20.95 -6.63
CA GLY A 115 -4.53 20.43 -6.30
C GLY A 115 -4.52 19.38 -5.19
N SER A 116 -3.46 19.33 -4.38
CA SER A 116 -3.40 18.49 -3.18
C SER A 116 -3.51 19.33 -1.91
N LEU A 117 -4.40 18.91 -1.02
CA LEU A 117 -4.59 19.46 0.32
C LEU A 117 -4.17 18.43 1.37
N THR A 118 -3.30 18.84 2.27
CA THR A 118 -2.90 18.08 3.47
C THR A 118 -3.47 18.73 4.72
N ILE A 119 -4.06 17.91 5.59
CA ILE A 119 -4.58 18.29 6.90
C ILE A 119 -3.86 17.47 7.96
N GLY A 120 -3.30 18.16 8.96
CA GLY A 120 -2.46 17.56 9.98
C GLY A 120 -0.98 17.59 9.61
N LYS A 121 -0.15 16.84 10.33
CA LYS A 121 1.31 16.92 10.15
C LYS A 121 2.02 15.64 10.55
N TYR A 122 2.87 15.15 9.65
CA TYR A 122 3.92 14.20 9.98
C TYR A 122 4.83 14.73 11.11
N PRO A 123 5.14 13.92 12.15
CA PRO A 123 6.11 14.29 13.17
C PRO A 123 7.50 14.31 12.53
N ASP A 124 7.86 15.44 11.96
CA ASP A 124 9.18 15.64 11.37
C ASP A 124 10.25 15.50 12.47
N SER A 125 11.34 14.81 12.15
CA SER A 125 12.40 14.35 13.07
C SER A 125 13.30 15.46 13.64
N GLY A 126 12.84 16.70 13.70
CA GLY A 126 13.60 17.87 14.12
C GLY A 126 12.83 18.82 15.04
N GLU A 127 13.41 19.04 16.23
CA GLU A 127 13.30 20.10 17.26
C GLU A 127 11.96 20.79 17.61
N ASP A 128 10.88 20.66 16.86
CA ASP A 128 9.56 21.15 17.26
C ASP A 128 8.90 20.11 18.18
N ARG A 129 9.43 19.99 19.41
CA ARG A 129 8.77 19.28 20.51
C ARG A 129 7.31 19.74 20.58
N PHE A 130 6.41 18.80 20.32
CA PHE A 130 5.04 18.82 20.80
C PHE A 130 4.38 20.21 20.74
N GLU A 131 4.00 20.67 19.54
CA GLU A 131 2.76 21.44 19.51
C GLU A 131 1.62 20.43 19.74
N GLU A 132 1.46 20.05 21.02
CA GLU A 132 0.24 19.46 21.54
C GLU A 132 -0.90 20.30 20.99
N PHE A 133 -1.71 19.68 20.13
CA PHE A 133 -3.03 20.19 19.83
C PHE A 133 -3.69 20.58 21.15
N SER A 134 -4.37 21.74 21.16
CA SER A 134 -5.31 22.09 22.22
C SER A 134 -6.15 20.89 22.62
N ASP A 135 -6.58 20.82 23.86
CA ASP A 135 -7.18 19.60 24.39
C ASP A 135 -8.50 19.14 23.71
N GLU A 136 -9.01 19.94 22.78
CA GLU A 136 -10.32 19.86 22.17
C GLU A 136 -10.45 18.84 21.02
N PRO A 137 -11.64 18.25 20.85
CA PRO A 137 -11.97 17.37 19.73
C PRO A 137 -11.92 18.12 18.38
N PHE A 138 -11.50 17.43 17.33
CA PHE A 138 -11.37 17.98 15.99
C PHE A 138 -12.44 17.39 15.06
N VAL A 139 -13.26 18.26 14.48
CA VAL A 139 -14.30 17.91 13.51
C VAL A 139 -13.95 18.53 12.16
N LEU A 140 -13.77 17.72 11.12
CA LEU A 140 -13.50 18.22 9.78
C LEU A 140 -14.82 18.49 9.05
N ASP A 141 -15.30 19.73 9.15
CA ASP A 141 -16.58 20.16 8.59
C ASP A 141 -16.51 21.52 7.87
N GLY A 142 -17.68 22.00 7.48
CA GLY A 142 -17.86 23.30 6.83
C GLY A 142 -17.52 24.52 7.71
N ASN A 143 -17.23 24.34 9.01
CA ASN A 143 -16.76 25.40 9.90
C ASN A 143 -15.25 25.61 9.81
N ILE A 144 -14.51 24.57 9.41
CA ILE A 144 -13.05 24.62 9.23
C ILE A 144 -12.71 24.87 7.76
N LEU A 145 -13.32 24.08 6.86
CA LEU A 145 -13.05 24.15 5.44
C LEU A 145 -14.27 24.58 4.62
N ALA A 146 -14.04 25.56 3.74
CA ALA A 146 -14.99 25.93 2.70
C ALA A 146 -14.82 24.99 1.48
N PHE A 147 -15.28 23.74 1.60
CA PHE A 147 -15.12 22.72 0.55
C PHE A 147 -15.60 23.18 -0.84
N HIS A 148 -16.68 23.95 -0.92
CA HIS A 148 -17.20 24.53 -2.17
C HIS A 148 -16.22 25.43 -2.94
N ASN A 149 -15.18 25.96 -2.29
CA ASN A 149 -14.13 26.74 -2.94
C ASN A 149 -12.95 25.88 -3.40
N LEU A 150 -12.88 24.62 -2.97
CA LEU A 150 -11.78 23.68 -3.21
C LEU A 150 -12.11 22.67 -4.31
N ARG A 151 -12.95 23.05 -5.28
CA ARG A 151 -13.44 22.15 -6.34
C ARG A 151 -12.35 21.62 -7.27
N PHE A 152 -11.19 22.29 -7.30
CA PHE A 152 -10.02 21.87 -8.07
C PHE A 152 -9.18 20.78 -7.39
N LEU A 153 -9.44 20.46 -6.12
CA LEU A 153 -8.65 19.47 -5.39
C LEU A 153 -8.85 18.08 -5.98
N THR A 154 -7.74 17.43 -6.30
CA THR A 154 -7.69 16.03 -6.77
C THR A 154 -7.22 15.09 -5.67
N VAL A 155 -6.48 15.59 -4.68
CA VAL A 155 -5.92 14.78 -3.59
C VAL A 155 -6.21 15.43 -2.25
N LEU A 156 -6.79 14.66 -1.33
CA LEU A 156 -6.96 15.03 0.08
C LEU A 156 -6.19 14.04 0.96
N LEU A 157 -5.23 14.57 1.71
CA LEU A 157 -4.43 13.84 2.69
C LEU A 157 -4.82 14.32 4.09
N ILE A 158 -5.25 13.41 4.95
CA ILE A 158 -5.51 13.67 6.37
C ILE A 158 -4.52 12.83 7.17
N GLU A 159 -3.62 13.44 7.91
CA GLU A 159 -2.52 12.74 8.58
C GLU A 159 -2.31 13.16 10.04
N PHE A 160 -2.09 12.20 10.93
CA PHE A 160 -1.76 12.43 12.34
C PHE A 160 -2.80 13.24 13.14
N CYS A 161 -4.07 13.24 12.71
CA CYS A 161 -5.16 13.91 13.41
C CYS A 161 -5.66 13.05 14.59
N ARG A 162 -4.93 13.05 15.71
CA ARG A 162 -5.20 12.16 16.87
C ARG A 162 -6.57 12.36 17.54
N LYS A 163 -7.09 13.60 17.53
CA LYS A 163 -8.37 13.96 18.14
C LYS A 163 -9.49 14.13 17.11
N LEU A 164 -9.32 13.61 15.89
CA LEU A 164 -10.37 13.62 14.87
C LEU A 164 -11.56 12.79 15.36
N THR A 165 -12.73 13.42 15.48
CA THR A 165 -13.97 12.76 15.91
C THR A 165 -14.95 12.54 14.76
N SER A 166 -14.96 13.41 13.75
CA SER A 166 -15.79 13.21 12.57
C SER A 166 -15.28 13.93 11.33
N ILE A 167 -15.64 13.39 10.16
CA ILE A 167 -15.40 14.00 8.85
C ILE A 167 -16.75 14.19 8.14
N SER A 168 -17.03 15.40 7.66
CA SER A 168 -18.29 15.68 7.01
C SER A 168 -18.31 15.18 5.55
N LEU A 169 -19.04 14.10 5.29
CA LEU A 169 -19.25 13.58 3.92
C LEU A 169 -19.93 14.62 3.01
N LYS A 170 -20.83 15.44 3.57
CA LYS A 170 -21.46 16.57 2.86
C LYS A 170 -20.45 17.65 2.45
N GLY A 171 -19.39 17.82 3.23
CA GLY A 171 -18.26 18.69 2.86
C GLY A 171 -17.45 18.07 1.74
N LEU A 172 -17.03 16.81 1.91
CA LEU A 172 -16.26 16.08 0.92
C LEU A 172 -16.97 15.97 -0.44
N SER A 173 -18.30 15.88 -0.46
CA SER A 173 -19.06 15.83 -1.71
C SER A 173 -19.04 17.10 -2.56
N GLN A 174 -18.62 18.21 -1.98
CA GLN A 174 -18.39 19.45 -2.72
C GLN A 174 -17.06 19.44 -3.48
N LEU A 175 -16.15 18.51 -3.15
CA LEU A 175 -14.87 18.30 -3.81
C LEU A 175 -15.06 17.46 -5.08
N VAL A 176 -15.75 18.02 -6.06
CA VAL A 176 -16.20 17.33 -7.29
C VAL A 176 -15.07 16.77 -8.17
N SER A 177 -13.82 17.19 -7.98
CA SER A 177 -12.66 16.68 -8.72
C SER A 177 -11.76 15.77 -7.87
N LEU A 178 -12.19 15.41 -6.66
CA LEU A 178 -11.40 14.59 -5.74
C LEU A 178 -11.25 13.17 -6.28
N LYS A 179 -10.02 12.81 -6.65
CA LYS A 179 -9.66 11.47 -7.14
C LYS A 179 -9.07 10.59 -6.05
N LYS A 180 -8.34 11.17 -5.10
CA LYS A 180 -7.60 10.42 -4.08
C LYS A 180 -7.86 10.96 -2.68
N LEU A 181 -8.30 10.08 -1.79
CA LEU A 181 -8.48 10.36 -0.37
C LEU A 181 -7.58 9.43 0.44
N ARG A 182 -6.68 9.99 1.25
CA ARG A 182 -5.84 9.21 2.17
C ARG A 182 -5.99 9.70 3.60
N ILE A 183 -6.24 8.78 4.53
CA ILE A 183 -6.32 9.03 5.97
C ILE A 183 -5.20 8.22 6.64
N LEU A 184 -4.27 8.87 7.33
CA LEU A 184 -3.09 8.26 7.93
C LEU A 184 -2.97 8.61 9.41
N HIS A 185 -2.65 7.62 10.24
CA HIS A 185 -2.31 7.82 11.65
C HIS A 185 -3.38 8.62 12.44
N CYS A 186 -4.66 8.31 12.21
CA CYS A 186 -5.81 8.84 12.95
C CYS A 186 -6.38 7.74 13.87
N PRO A 187 -5.78 7.47 15.05
CA PRO A 187 -6.10 6.29 15.85
C PRO A 187 -7.44 6.38 16.60
N GLY A 188 -7.97 7.60 16.82
CA GLY A 188 -9.27 7.78 17.46
C GLY A 188 -10.41 7.21 16.60
N PRO A 189 -11.52 6.74 17.20
CA PRO A 189 -12.72 6.49 16.44
C PRO A 189 -13.22 7.81 15.83
N PHE A 190 -13.49 7.78 14.53
CA PHE A 190 -14.15 8.90 13.87
C PHE A 190 -15.34 8.39 13.06
N SER A 191 -16.36 9.23 12.95
CA SER A 191 -17.57 8.94 12.18
C SER A 191 -17.66 9.82 10.94
N PHE A 192 -18.51 9.40 10.01
CA PHE A 192 -18.95 10.24 8.92
C PHE A 192 -20.38 10.72 9.19
N ASP A 193 -20.67 11.97 8.85
CA ASP A 193 -22.05 12.48 8.87
C ASP A 193 -22.91 11.79 7.81
N VAL A 194 -24.24 11.77 8.01
CA VAL A 194 -25.19 11.17 7.06
C VAL A 194 -24.96 11.73 5.64
N PRO A 195 -24.71 10.85 4.65
CA PRO A 195 -24.32 11.29 3.32
C PRO A 195 -25.47 11.95 2.55
N PRO A 196 -25.17 12.88 1.64
CA PRO A 196 -26.05 13.19 0.52
C PRO A 196 -26.00 12.07 -0.55
N ASP A 197 -27.05 11.95 -1.36
CA ASP A 197 -27.04 11.06 -2.54
C ASP A 197 -25.81 11.37 -3.42
N HIS A 198 -25.08 10.32 -3.83
CA HIS A 198 -23.87 10.40 -4.68
C HIS A 198 -22.74 11.31 -4.16
N ALA A 199 -22.26 11.07 -2.93
CA ALA A 199 -21.29 11.94 -2.27
C ALA A 199 -19.90 12.03 -2.96
N LEU A 200 -19.35 10.97 -3.56
CA LEU A 200 -17.94 10.98 -4.03
C LEU A 200 -17.82 10.39 -5.46
N PRO A 201 -18.36 11.08 -6.48
CA PRO A 201 -18.52 10.51 -7.82
C PRO A 201 -17.22 10.30 -8.59
N SER A 202 -16.14 10.99 -8.23
CA SER A 202 -14.85 10.96 -8.94
C SER A 202 -13.72 10.30 -8.14
N LEU A 203 -14.03 9.74 -6.96
CA LEU A 203 -13.02 9.13 -6.11
C LEU A 203 -12.57 7.80 -6.74
N GLU A 204 -11.31 7.76 -7.16
CA GLU A 204 -10.64 6.61 -7.80
C GLU A 204 -9.78 5.83 -6.79
N HIS A 205 -9.25 6.51 -5.76
CA HIS A 205 -8.30 5.93 -4.79
C HIS A 205 -8.68 6.27 -3.35
N LEU A 206 -8.90 5.25 -2.52
CA LEU A 206 -9.12 5.40 -1.08
C LEU A 206 -8.03 4.66 -0.30
N GLY A 207 -7.32 5.37 0.58
CA GLY A 207 -6.29 4.77 1.42
C GLY A 207 -6.45 5.09 2.89
N ILE A 208 -6.50 4.09 3.76
CA ILE A 208 -6.65 4.25 5.20
C ILE A 208 -5.52 3.50 5.91
N PHE A 209 -4.68 4.24 6.65
CA PHE A 209 -3.45 3.73 7.23
C PHE A 209 -3.38 4.03 8.73
N SER A 210 -3.21 3.02 9.58
CA SER A 210 -3.07 3.17 11.03
C SER A 210 -4.22 3.99 11.66
N CYS A 211 -5.47 3.63 11.35
CA CYS A 211 -6.66 4.39 11.75
C CYS A 211 -7.65 3.53 12.54
N GLY A 212 -8.33 4.15 13.52
CA GLY A 212 -9.37 3.51 14.34
C GLY A 212 -10.75 3.46 13.68
N ILE A 213 -10.82 3.32 12.36
CA ILE A 213 -12.08 3.31 11.59
C ILE A 213 -12.83 1.99 11.83
N ALA A 214 -14.15 2.08 12.04
CA ALA A 214 -15.05 0.93 12.12
C ALA A 214 -15.66 0.63 10.74
N TRP A 215 -16.17 -0.58 10.54
CA TRP A 215 -16.76 -1.01 9.26
C TRP A 215 -17.92 -0.10 8.82
N GLU A 216 -18.79 0.30 9.75
CA GLU A 216 -19.96 1.14 9.47
C GLU A 216 -19.57 2.50 8.89
N CYS A 217 -18.38 3.00 9.24
CA CYS A 217 -17.86 4.25 8.71
C CYS A 217 -17.24 4.06 7.32
N LEU A 218 -16.53 2.95 7.11
CA LEU A 218 -15.94 2.64 5.81
C LEU A 218 -17.01 2.33 4.77
N SER A 219 -18.03 1.56 5.13
CA SER A 219 -19.12 1.16 4.22
C SER A 219 -19.88 2.36 3.66
N LEU A 220 -20.05 3.44 4.44
CA LEU A 220 -20.63 4.70 3.96
C LEU A 220 -19.83 5.33 2.82
N ILE A 221 -18.50 5.35 2.91
CA ILE A 221 -17.66 5.89 1.82
C ILE A 221 -17.80 5.01 0.58
N LEU A 222 -17.71 3.69 0.76
CA LEU A 222 -17.74 2.72 -0.33
C LEU A 222 -19.07 2.72 -1.08
N GLN A 223 -20.20 2.91 -0.40
CA GLN A 223 -21.51 3.05 -1.06
C GLN A 223 -21.62 4.31 -1.94
N HIS A 224 -20.86 5.36 -1.63
CA HIS A 224 -20.95 6.64 -2.31
C HIS A 224 -19.76 6.96 -3.23
N ALA A 225 -18.87 5.99 -3.47
CA ALA A 225 -17.70 6.10 -4.34
C ALA A 225 -17.77 5.11 -5.52
N PRO A 226 -18.66 5.33 -6.52
CA PRO A 226 -18.88 4.38 -7.61
C PRO A 226 -17.69 4.24 -8.58
N ALA A 227 -16.77 5.20 -8.60
CA ALA A 227 -15.60 5.21 -9.47
C ALA A 227 -14.33 4.62 -8.81
N LEU A 228 -14.46 4.01 -7.63
CA LEU A 228 -13.32 3.54 -6.84
C LEU A 228 -12.59 2.38 -7.53
N MET A 229 -11.34 2.62 -7.93
CA MET A 229 -10.48 1.64 -8.61
C MET A 229 -9.48 0.99 -7.66
N GLU A 230 -9.03 1.71 -6.62
CA GLU A 230 -8.03 1.21 -5.68
C GLU A 230 -8.43 1.48 -4.23
N LEU A 231 -8.33 0.44 -3.39
CA LEU A 231 -8.58 0.49 -1.95
C LEU A 231 -7.39 -0.06 -1.18
N ASP A 232 -6.74 0.80 -0.39
CA ASP A 232 -5.63 0.43 0.49
C ASP A 232 -6.06 0.54 1.96
N LEU A 233 -5.99 -0.56 2.69
CA LEU A 233 -6.26 -0.64 4.12
C LEU A 233 -5.02 -1.16 4.83
N CYS A 234 -4.47 -0.39 5.77
CA CYS A 234 -3.28 -0.77 6.51
C CYS A 234 -3.48 -0.47 8.00
N ARG A 235 -3.25 -1.46 8.89
CA ARG A 235 -3.33 -1.30 10.35
C ARG A 235 -4.67 -0.68 10.80
N CYS A 236 -5.77 -1.34 10.47
CA CYS A 236 -7.13 -0.96 10.89
C CYS A 236 -7.63 -1.94 11.97
N PRO A 237 -7.35 -1.70 13.27
CA PRO A 237 -7.56 -2.69 14.34
C PRO A 237 -9.03 -2.89 14.74
N LYS A 238 -9.96 -2.08 14.23
CA LYS A 238 -11.40 -2.20 14.51
C LYS A 238 -12.19 -2.79 13.33
N LEU A 239 -11.51 -3.17 12.26
CA LEU A 239 -12.14 -3.68 11.06
C LEU A 239 -12.28 -5.21 11.16
N GLU A 240 -13.46 -5.67 11.55
CA GLU A 240 -13.74 -7.10 11.76
C GLU A 240 -14.23 -7.82 10.48
N SER A 241 -14.93 -7.09 9.61
CA SER A 241 -15.47 -7.60 8.34
C SER A 241 -15.35 -6.56 7.23
N LEU A 242 -15.18 -7.01 5.98
CA LEU A 242 -15.15 -6.16 4.80
C LEU A 242 -16.06 -6.74 3.70
N GLN A 243 -17.18 -6.06 3.42
CA GLN A 243 -18.15 -6.47 2.39
C GLN A 243 -18.21 -5.45 1.25
N LEU A 244 -17.63 -5.77 0.11
CA LEU A 244 -17.43 -4.81 -1.00
C LEU A 244 -18.60 -4.80 -2.01
N ASN A 245 -19.84 -4.85 -1.51
CA ASN A 245 -21.06 -5.08 -2.31
C ASN A 245 -21.33 -4.05 -3.42
N SER A 246 -20.80 -2.83 -3.28
CA SER A 246 -21.02 -1.71 -4.21
C SER A 246 -19.80 -1.37 -5.08
N CYS A 247 -18.67 -2.07 -4.90
CA CYS A 247 -17.38 -1.73 -5.52
C CYS A 247 -17.14 -2.51 -6.83
N THR A 248 -17.99 -2.32 -7.83
CA THR A 248 -17.90 -3.04 -9.11
C THR A 248 -16.73 -2.59 -10.00
N THR A 249 -16.21 -1.38 -9.78
CA THR A 249 -15.10 -0.78 -10.55
C THR A 249 -13.72 -1.01 -9.93
N LEU A 250 -13.66 -1.65 -8.75
CA LEU A 250 -12.45 -1.85 -7.99
C LEU A 250 -11.52 -2.82 -8.72
N GLN A 251 -10.31 -2.38 -9.03
CA GLN A 251 -9.27 -3.14 -9.75
C GLN A 251 -8.20 -3.67 -8.81
N LYS A 252 -7.90 -2.93 -7.73
CA LYS A 252 -6.85 -3.29 -6.76
C LYS A 252 -7.33 -3.12 -5.33
N LEU A 253 -7.06 -4.15 -4.52
CA LEU A 253 -7.33 -4.16 -3.08
C LEU A 253 -6.06 -4.55 -2.32
N SER A 254 -5.60 -3.69 -1.40
CA SER A 254 -4.51 -4.00 -0.49
C SER A 254 -4.99 -3.96 0.95
N ILE A 255 -4.77 -5.04 1.70
CA ILE A 255 -5.11 -5.17 3.12
C ILE A 255 -3.86 -5.58 3.88
N GLN A 256 -3.40 -4.76 4.82
CA GLN A 256 -2.13 -4.97 5.52
C GLN A 256 -2.29 -4.80 7.03
N ASN A 257 -1.83 -5.76 7.84
CA ASN A 257 -1.83 -5.71 9.30
C ASN A 257 -3.22 -5.39 9.90
N CYS A 258 -4.29 -5.91 9.29
CA CYS A 258 -5.67 -5.81 9.81
C CYS A 258 -5.98 -7.08 10.61
N GLU A 259 -5.48 -7.14 11.85
CA GLU A 259 -5.48 -8.35 12.69
C GLU A 259 -6.89 -8.85 13.05
N SER A 260 -7.85 -7.94 13.18
CA SER A 260 -9.24 -8.28 13.53
C SER A 260 -10.09 -8.74 12.36
N LEU A 261 -9.61 -8.60 11.11
CA LEU A 261 -10.39 -8.90 9.92
C LEU A 261 -10.54 -10.41 9.74
N GLY A 262 -11.73 -10.94 10.02
CA GLY A 262 -12.04 -12.36 9.93
C GLY A 262 -12.60 -12.79 8.57
N THR A 263 -13.46 -11.96 7.96
CA THR A 263 -14.16 -12.26 6.70
C THR A 263 -13.93 -11.20 5.62
N LEU A 264 -13.72 -11.66 4.38
CA LEU A 264 -13.54 -10.81 3.19
C LEU A 264 -14.44 -11.32 2.05
N GLU A 265 -15.50 -10.59 1.75
CA GLU A 265 -16.47 -10.95 0.71
C GLU A 265 -16.23 -10.10 -0.56
N LEU A 266 -15.90 -10.77 -1.68
CA LEU A 266 -15.52 -10.13 -2.95
C LEU A 266 -16.55 -10.33 -4.08
N HIS A 267 -17.70 -10.95 -3.80
CA HIS A 267 -18.75 -11.35 -4.76
C HIS A 267 -19.16 -10.29 -5.78
N SER A 268 -19.17 -9.01 -5.39
CA SER A 268 -19.56 -7.90 -6.28
C SER A 268 -18.39 -7.24 -7.02
N CYS A 269 -17.14 -7.59 -6.72
CA CYS A 269 -15.94 -6.96 -7.27
C CYS A 269 -15.56 -7.58 -8.62
N THR A 270 -16.41 -7.41 -9.63
CA THR A 270 -16.24 -8.04 -10.95
C THR A 270 -15.08 -7.49 -11.80
N ALA A 271 -14.46 -6.39 -11.39
CA ALA A 271 -13.28 -5.80 -12.05
C ALA A 271 -11.97 -6.02 -11.28
N LEU A 272 -11.99 -6.72 -10.14
CA LEU A 272 -10.82 -6.85 -9.27
C LEU A 272 -9.77 -7.73 -9.95
N GLU A 273 -8.61 -7.14 -10.27
CA GLU A 273 -7.50 -7.82 -10.93
C GLU A 273 -6.37 -8.19 -9.95
N GLU A 274 -6.14 -7.39 -8.91
CA GLU A 274 -5.04 -7.57 -7.94
C GLU A 274 -5.53 -7.49 -6.49
N LEU A 275 -5.21 -8.52 -5.70
CA LEU A 275 -5.45 -8.58 -4.26
C LEU A 275 -4.13 -8.83 -3.52
N VAL A 276 -3.81 -7.93 -2.59
CA VAL A 276 -2.63 -8.04 -1.73
C VAL A 276 -3.08 -8.11 -0.27
N ILE A 277 -2.69 -9.17 0.42
CA ILE A 277 -3.00 -9.42 1.82
C ILE A 277 -1.69 -9.59 2.59
N PHE A 278 -1.43 -8.73 3.57
CA PHE A 278 -0.24 -8.79 4.44
C PHE A 278 -0.66 -8.83 5.91
N GLY A 279 -0.17 -9.73 6.76
CA GLY A 279 -0.36 -9.63 8.21
C GLY A 279 -1.80 -9.57 8.72
N SER A 280 -2.78 -10.13 8.02
CA SER A 280 -4.19 -10.13 8.42
C SER A 280 -4.71 -11.55 8.69
N ALA A 281 -5.86 -11.66 9.36
CA ALA A 281 -6.47 -12.94 9.76
C ALA A 281 -7.51 -13.46 8.74
N VAL A 282 -7.50 -12.97 7.49
CA VAL A 282 -8.51 -13.33 6.47
C VAL A 282 -8.49 -14.83 6.21
N CYS A 283 -9.60 -15.54 6.46
CA CYS A 283 -9.69 -17.01 6.35
C CYS A 283 -10.51 -17.52 5.16
N VAL A 284 -11.24 -16.64 4.46
CA VAL A 284 -12.17 -17.03 3.39
C VAL A 284 -12.12 -15.95 2.31
N LEU A 285 -11.79 -16.36 1.08
CA LEU A 285 -11.96 -15.54 -0.12
C LEU A 285 -13.10 -16.16 -0.93
N GLU A 286 -14.19 -15.43 -1.07
CA GLU A 286 -15.31 -15.86 -1.91
C GLU A 286 -15.64 -14.79 -2.97
N GLY A 287 -15.89 -15.24 -4.20
CA GLY A 287 -16.60 -14.43 -5.19
C GLY A 287 -15.77 -13.59 -6.18
N SER A 288 -14.48 -13.87 -6.38
CA SER A 288 -13.64 -13.07 -7.31
C SER A 288 -13.26 -13.84 -8.58
N GLU A 289 -14.14 -13.88 -9.58
CA GLU A 289 -13.87 -14.51 -10.89
C GLU A 289 -12.88 -13.70 -11.75
N SER A 290 -12.75 -12.39 -11.54
CA SER A 290 -11.87 -11.51 -12.30
C SER A 290 -10.41 -11.48 -11.83
N LEU A 291 -10.10 -12.12 -10.69
CA LEU A 291 -8.82 -11.96 -10.02
C LEU A 291 -7.69 -12.57 -10.85
N ARG A 292 -6.66 -11.77 -11.15
CA ARG A 292 -5.50 -12.20 -11.94
C ARG A 292 -4.25 -12.39 -11.08
N LYS A 293 -4.14 -11.63 -10.00
CA LYS A 293 -2.99 -11.64 -9.10
C LYS A 293 -3.45 -11.70 -7.66
N LEU A 294 -2.98 -12.71 -6.93
CA LEU A 294 -3.22 -12.86 -5.51
C LEU A 294 -1.88 -12.96 -4.79
N HIS A 295 -1.63 -12.02 -3.89
CA HIS A 295 -0.44 -12.02 -3.06
C HIS A 295 -0.80 -12.05 -1.58
N VAL A 296 -0.30 -13.04 -0.85
CA VAL A 296 -0.60 -13.30 0.56
C VAL A 296 0.74 -13.41 1.31
N TYR A 297 1.09 -12.41 2.11
CA TYR A 297 2.38 -12.28 2.78
C TYR A 297 2.26 -12.21 4.30
N ASP A 298 3.08 -12.97 5.03
CA ASP A 298 3.25 -12.84 6.47
C ASP A 298 1.92 -12.88 7.23
N ASN A 299 1.06 -13.87 6.93
CA ASN A 299 -0.25 -14.04 7.58
C ASN A 299 -0.19 -15.19 8.59
N PRO A 300 0.27 -14.95 9.84
CA PRO A 300 0.43 -16.01 10.84
C PRO A 300 -0.90 -16.61 11.32
N TYR A 301 -2.02 -15.92 11.07
CA TYR A 301 -3.37 -16.32 11.51
C TYR A 301 -4.22 -16.95 10.39
N LEU A 302 -3.68 -17.12 9.18
CA LEU A 302 -4.41 -17.70 8.05
C LEU A 302 -4.79 -19.15 8.35
N LYS A 303 -6.07 -19.45 8.59
CA LYS A 303 -6.51 -20.83 8.87
C LYS A 303 -6.83 -21.62 7.61
N SER A 304 -7.43 -20.96 6.64
CA SER A 304 -7.86 -21.56 5.37
C SER A 304 -7.78 -20.50 4.27
N LEU A 305 -7.60 -20.95 3.04
CA LEU A 305 -7.67 -20.11 1.85
C LEU A 305 -8.42 -20.88 0.77
N HIS A 306 -9.65 -20.44 0.46
CA HIS A 306 -10.48 -21.08 -0.55
C HIS A 306 -10.36 -20.31 -1.87
N LEU A 307 -9.95 -20.98 -2.95
CA LEU A 307 -9.67 -20.37 -4.26
C LEU A 307 -10.63 -20.87 -5.37
N TYR A 308 -11.75 -21.48 -4.99
CA TYR A 308 -12.67 -22.15 -5.92
C TYR A 308 -13.20 -21.24 -7.05
N SER A 309 -13.37 -19.94 -6.77
CA SER A 309 -13.90 -18.95 -7.73
C SER A 309 -12.82 -18.23 -8.56
N CYS A 310 -11.52 -18.43 -8.28
CA CYS A 310 -10.44 -17.65 -8.89
C CYS A 310 -9.95 -18.26 -10.22
N THR A 311 -10.85 -18.46 -11.19
CA THR A 311 -10.57 -19.19 -12.44
C THR A 311 -9.63 -18.46 -13.42
N GLU A 312 -9.60 -17.13 -13.38
CA GLU A 312 -8.73 -16.27 -14.21
C GLU A 312 -7.37 -15.96 -13.56
N LEU A 313 -7.05 -16.58 -12.41
CA LEU A 313 -5.84 -16.29 -11.66
C LEU A 313 -4.59 -16.71 -12.44
N LYS A 314 -3.65 -15.77 -12.63
CA LYS A 314 -2.40 -15.96 -13.38
C LYS A 314 -1.18 -16.02 -12.45
N GLU A 315 -1.20 -15.27 -11.37
CA GLU A 315 -0.12 -15.18 -10.39
C GLU A 315 -0.66 -15.43 -8.98
N LEU A 316 -0.14 -16.45 -8.30
CA LEU A 316 -0.43 -16.77 -6.91
C LEU A 316 0.87 -16.79 -6.11
N ASP A 317 0.96 -15.89 -5.15
CA ASP A 317 2.12 -15.67 -4.30
C ASP A 317 1.71 -15.81 -2.84
N ILE A 318 2.24 -16.81 -2.14
CA ILE A 318 2.00 -17.02 -0.72
C ILE A 318 3.35 -17.12 -0.01
N PHE A 319 3.59 -16.24 0.94
CA PHE A 319 4.87 -16.10 1.62
C PHE A 319 4.66 -16.01 3.14
N CYS A 320 5.44 -16.75 3.93
CA CYS A 320 5.46 -16.67 5.40
C CYS A 320 4.10 -16.93 6.08
N CYS A 321 3.35 -17.92 5.59
CA CYS A 321 2.12 -18.40 6.25
C CYS A 321 2.45 -19.63 7.11
N THR A 322 2.58 -19.44 8.43
CA THR A 322 3.16 -20.43 9.36
C THR A 322 2.14 -21.30 10.11
N SER A 323 0.85 -20.97 10.04
CA SER A 323 -0.25 -21.79 10.59
C SER A 323 -0.48 -23.05 9.76
N PRO A 324 -1.20 -24.07 10.28
CA PRO A 324 -1.68 -25.20 9.48
C PRO A 324 -2.80 -24.72 8.53
N SER A 325 -2.43 -23.90 7.55
CA SER A 325 -3.36 -23.31 6.60
C SER A 325 -3.72 -24.36 5.53
N THR A 326 -5.00 -24.71 5.42
CA THR A 326 -5.48 -25.50 4.29
C THR A 326 -5.79 -24.58 3.12
N ILE A 327 -5.07 -24.72 2.01
CA ILE A 327 -5.39 -24.06 0.75
C ILE A 327 -6.22 -25.04 -0.08
N GLU A 328 -7.42 -24.61 -0.46
CA GLU A 328 -8.36 -25.41 -1.24
C GLU A 328 -8.77 -24.70 -2.54
N GLY A 329 -9.24 -25.46 -3.52
CA GLY A 329 -9.68 -24.90 -4.81
C GLY A 329 -8.57 -24.76 -5.84
N PHE A 330 -7.40 -25.40 -5.64
CA PHE A 330 -6.33 -25.47 -6.65
C PHE A 330 -6.80 -26.05 -7.98
N GLN A 331 -7.80 -26.94 -7.96
CA GLN A 331 -8.40 -27.51 -9.16
C GLN A 331 -9.09 -26.47 -10.06
N SER A 332 -9.45 -25.30 -9.53
CA SER A 332 -10.06 -24.22 -10.31
C SER A 332 -9.03 -23.33 -11.03
N LEU A 333 -7.74 -23.46 -10.72
CA LEU A 333 -6.68 -22.56 -11.17
C LEU A 333 -6.10 -22.93 -12.55
N GLY A 334 -6.97 -23.15 -13.55
CA GLY A 334 -6.57 -23.57 -14.90
C GLY A 334 -5.71 -22.55 -15.67
N SER A 335 -5.83 -21.27 -15.33
CA SER A 335 -5.14 -20.15 -15.98
C SER A 335 -3.80 -19.76 -15.32
N LEU A 336 -3.40 -20.47 -14.26
CA LEU A 336 -2.26 -20.11 -13.44
C LEU A 336 -0.95 -20.27 -14.20
N ARG A 337 -0.12 -19.22 -14.19
CA ARG A 337 1.18 -19.15 -14.90
C ARG A 337 2.37 -19.07 -13.96
N SER A 338 2.17 -18.47 -12.79
CA SER A 338 3.19 -18.33 -11.76
C SER A 338 2.62 -18.71 -10.40
N LEU A 339 3.29 -19.63 -9.73
CA LEU A 339 2.98 -20.05 -8.36
C LEU A 339 4.24 -19.90 -7.51
N ARG A 340 4.22 -19.00 -6.53
CA ARG A 340 5.33 -18.82 -5.58
C ARG A 340 4.84 -19.06 -4.17
N LEU A 341 5.43 -20.05 -3.52
CA LEU A 341 5.03 -20.51 -2.20
C LEU A 341 6.29 -20.57 -1.33
N ARG A 342 6.51 -19.55 -0.49
CA ARG A 342 7.64 -19.49 0.44
C ARG A 342 7.21 -19.46 1.90
N ASN A 343 8.05 -20.00 2.76
CA ASN A 343 7.79 -20.26 4.18
C ASN A 343 6.35 -20.70 4.50
N CYS A 344 5.80 -21.68 3.77
CA CYS A 344 4.43 -22.19 3.95
C CYS A 344 4.40 -23.60 4.55
N CYS A 345 4.26 -23.71 5.88
CA CYS A 345 4.44 -24.99 6.61
C CYS A 345 3.34 -26.06 6.36
N GLY A 346 2.16 -25.68 5.82
CA GLY A 346 1.03 -26.59 5.55
C GLY A 346 0.92 -27.10 4.11
N LEU A 347 1.79 -26.64 3.20
CA LEU A 347 1.62 -26.85 1.77
C LEU A 347 1.78 -28.31 1.34
N HIS A 348 2.72 -29.04 1.94
CA HIS A 348 2.98 -30.45 1.59
C HIS A 348 1.70 -31.28 1.73
N SER A 349 0.99 -31.11 2.85
CA SER A 349 -0.28 -31.79 3.11
C SER A 349 -1.38 -31.36 2.13
N CYS A 350 -1.47 -30.09 1.77
CA CYS A 350 -2.42 -29.63 0.75
C CYS A 350 -2.17 -30.30 -0.61
N LEU A 351 -0.92 -30.29 -1.08
CA LEU A 351 -0.57 -30.85 -2.39
C LEU A 351 -0.66 -32.38 -2.44
N GLU A 352 -0.40 -33.06 -1.33
CA GLU A 352 -0.55 -34.51 -1.21
C GLU A 352 -2.04 -34.92 -1.17
N SER A 353 -2.90 -34.08 -0.61
CA SER A 353 -4.35 -34.31 -0.55
C SER A 353 -5.10 -34.06 -1.85
N LEU A 354 -4.46 -33.45 -2.86
CA LEU A 354 -5.10 -33.17 -4.13
C LEU A 354 -5.47 -34.49 -4.83
N PRO A 355 -6.75 -34.70 -5.18
CA PRO A 355 -7.20 -35.94 -5.75
C PRO A 355 -6.54 -36.17 -7.10
N VAL A 356 -6.03 -37.38 -7.30
CA VAL A 356 -5.57 -37.87 -8.61
C VAL A 356 -6.82 -38.12 -9.46
N GLN A 357 -7.46 -37.07 -9.97
CA GLN A 357 -8.53 -37.18 -10.96
C GLN A 357 -7.98 -36.90 -12.36
N ASP A 358 -8.72 -37.31 -13.40
CA ASP A 358 -8.35 -37.32 -14.83
C ASP A 358 -8.14 -35.92 -15.46
N TYR A 359 -7.94 -34.87 -14.66
CA TYR A 359 -7.76 -33.49 -15.13
C TYR A 359 -6.35 -32.99 -14.78
N GLU A 360 -5.71 -32.30 -15.72
CA GLU A 360 -4.42 -31.64 -15.50
C GLU A 360 -4.58 -30.42 -14.58
N LEU A 361 -3.90 -30.43 -13.43
CA LEU A 361 -3.85 -29.28 -12.54
C LEU A 361 -2.88 -28.22 -13.10
N CYS A 362 -3.36 -26.98 -13.24
CA CYS A 362 -2.57 -25.83 -13.68
C CYS A 362 -1.76 -26.09 -14.99
N PRO A 363 -2.40 -26.46 -16.12
CA PRO A 363 -1.70 -26.87 -17.34
C PRO A 363 -0.83 -25.76 -17.97
N GLN A 364 -1.07 -24.50 -17.62
CA GLN A 364 -0.32 -23.33 -18.11
C GLN A 364 0.80 -22.88 -17.17
N LEU A 365 1.07 -23.61 -16.08
CA LEU A 365 2.04 -23.19 -15.08
C LEU A 365 3.45 -23.20 -15.68
N GLY A 366 4.05 -22.01 -15.82
CA GLY A 366 5.38 -21.83 -16.37
C GLY A 366 6.44 -21.59 -15.30
N VAL A 367 6.06 -20.98 -14.17
CA VAL A 367 6.97 -20.64 -13.07
C VAL A 367 6.45 -21.21 -11.77
N LEU A 368 7.31 -21.96 -11.08
CA LEU A 368 7.05 -22.51 -9.75
C LEU A 368 8.21 -22.20 -8.81
N GLU A 369 7.88 -21.72 -7.63
CA GLU A 369 8.83 -21.44 -6.56
C GLU A 369 8.34 -22.01 -5.23
N ILE A 370 9.17 -22.79 -4.53
CA ILE A 370 8.80 -23.60 -3.35
C ILE A 370 9.96 -23.73 -2.34
N ASP A 371 9.67 -24.04 -1.06
CA ASP A 371 10.69 -24.12 0.02
C ASP A 371 11.39 -25.47 0.21
N GLU A 372 10.93 -26.55 -0.44
CA GLU A 372 11.48 -27.89 -0.24
C GLU A 372 11.30 -28.79 -1.45
N PHE A 373 12.29 -29.66 -1.71
CA PHE A 373 12.19 -30.69 -2.74
C PHE A 373 11.25 -31.86 -2.37
N SER A 374 10.68 -31.90 -1.16
CA SER A 374 9.63 -32.85 -0.77
C SER A 374 8.41 -32.76 -1.71
N PHE A 375 8.16 -31.57 -2.24
CA PHE A 375 7.23 -31.32 -3.34
C PHE A 375 7.39 -32.26 -4.54
N LEU A 376 8.62 -32.61 -4.91
CA LEU A 376 8.88 -33.41 -6.11
C LEU A 376 8.29 -34.82 -6.00
N ALA A 377 8.06 -35.33 -4.78
CA ALA A 377 7.40 -36.61 -4.58
C ALA A 377 5.87 -36.55 -4.71
N THR A 378 5.28 -35.35 -4.73
CA THR A 378 3.81 -35.18 -4.76
C THR A 378 3.22 -35.55 -6.12
N SER A 379 1.95 -35.96 -6.12
CA SER A 379 1.16 -36.19 -7.33
C SER A 379 1.07 -34.92 -8.18
N PHE A 380 0.93 -33.76 -7.55
CA PHE A 380 0.87 -32.46 -8.20
C PHE A 380 2.10 -32.18 -9.09
N CYS A 381 3.31 -32.47 -8.61
CA CYS A 381 4.54 -32.30 -9.41
C CYS A 381 4.51 -33.09 -10.73
N ARG A 382 3.87 -34.27 -10.74
CA ARG A 382 3.82 -35.15 -11.92
C ARG A 382 2.94 -34.59 -13.06
N GLN A 383 2.09 -33.61 -12.76
CA GLN A 383 1.16 -33.02 -13.71
C GLN A 383 1.70 -31.72 -14.36
N LEU A 384 2.83 -31.19 -13.88
CA LEU A 384 3.39 -29.90 -14.32
C LEU A 384 4.23 -30.01 -15.61
N THR A 385 3.65 -30.54 -16.67
CA THR A 385 4.35 -30.81 -17.94
C THR A 385 4.80 -29.55 -18.69
N SER A 386 4.12 -28.41 -18.47
CA SER A 386 4.43 -27.12 -19.09
C SER A 386 5.45 -26.27 -18.31
N LEU A 387 5.95 -26.76 -17.17
CA LEU A 387 6.79 -25.97 -16.27
C LEU A 387 8.13 -25.61 -16.92
N GLN A 388 8.46 -24.32 -16.96
CA GLN A 388 9.67 -23.78 -17.58
C GLN A 388 10.72 -23.38 -16.56
N SER A 389 10.31 -22.90 -15.39
CA SER A 389 11.20 -22.43 -14.33
C SER A 389 10.78 -23.01 -12.99
N LEU A 390 11.70 -23.74 -12.35
CA LEU A 390 11.54 -24.28 -11.00
C LEU A 390 12.62 -23.69 -10.09
N VAL A 391 12.18 -23.02 -9.03
CA VAL A 391 13.05 -22.49 -7.98
C VAL A 391 12.73 -23.21 -6.68
N ILE A 392 13.73 -23.86 -6.11
CA ILE A 392 13.59 -24.58 -4.84
C ILE A 392 14.51 -23.90 -3.82
N HIS A 393 13.90 -23.26 -2.83
CA HIS A 393 14.60 -22.68 -1.69
C HIS A 393 14.74 -23.72 -0.58
N CYS A 394 15.49 -23.39 0.48
CA CYS A 394 15.54 -24.14 1.73
C CYS A 394 15.53 -23.17 2.90
N ARG A 395 14.72 -23.44 3.94
CA ARG A 395 14.51 -22.55 5.09
C ARG A 395 15.44 -22.88 6.27
N GLY A 396 16.09 -21.87 6.88
CA GLY A 396 16.65 -21.99 8.24
C GLY A 396 17.79 -23.03 8.40
N GLU A 397 17.67 -23.97 9.35
CA GLU A 397 18.53 -25.18 9.41
C GLU A 397 18.15 -26.21 8.33
N GLY A 398 16.98 -26.08 7.72
CA GLY A 398 16.55 -26.83 6.56
C GLY A 398 16.39 -28.33 6.79
N THR A 399 16.06 -29.02 5.70
CA THR A 399 16.17 -30.48 5.65
C THR A 399 17.63 -30.90 5.88
N LYS A 400 17.83 -31.88 6.77
CA LYS A 400 19.15 -32.50 7.00
C LYS A 400 19.50 -33.55 5.95
N ALA A 401 18.64 -33.72 4.94
CA ALA A 401 18.86 -34.68 3.88
C ALA A 401 20.07 -34.29 3.02
N ALA A 402 21.01 -35.24 2.89
CA ALA A 402 22.22 -35.06 2.11
C ALA A 402 22.01 -35.27 0.60
N ARG A 403 20.88 -35.86 0.19
CA ARG A 403 20.49 -36.12 -1.20
C ARG A 403 18.97 -36.17 -1.33
N LEU A 404 18.47 -36.04 -2.55
CA LEU A 404 17.07 -36.32 -2.88
C LEU A 404 16.80 -37.83 -2.78
N THR A 405 15.55 -38.20 -2.53
CA THR A 405 15.09 -39.60 -2.58
C THR A 405 14.81 -40.03 -4.02
N ASP A 406 14.79 -41.34 -4.27
CA ASP A 406 14.52 -41.90 -5.60
C ASP A 406 13.16 -41.45 -6.17
N ASP A 407 12.16 -41.20 -5.30
CA ASP A 407 10.84 -40.69 -5.72
C ASP A 407 10.90 -39.22 -6.12
N GLN A 408 11.69 -38.41 -5.42
CA GLN A 408 11.88 -36.98 -5.72
C GLN A 408 12.68 -36.81 -7.02
N GLU A 409 13.72 -37.62 -7.23
CA GLU A 409 14.44 -37.64 -8.51
C GLU A 409 13.52 -38.04 -9.66
N ARG A 410 12.71 -39.09 -9.49
CA ARG A 410 11.71 -39.49 -10.49
C ARG A 410 10.72 -38.37 -10.80
N GLY A 411 10.25 -37.66 -9.79
CA GLY A 411 9.37 -36.49 -9.96
C GLY A 411 9.99 -35.36 -10.76
N LEU A 412 11.25 -34.99 -10.44
CA LEU A 412 11.98 -33.97 -11.18
C LEU A 412 12.16 -34.34 -12.66
N LEU A 413 12.42 -35.62 -12.93
CA LEU A 413 12.63 -36.15 -14.28
C LEU A 413 11.38 -36.17 -15.15
N LEU A 414 10.18 -35.94 -14.60
CA LEU A 414 8.94 -35.80 -15.36
C LEU A 414 8.74 -34.38 -15.93
N LEU A 415 9.55 -33.41 -15.50
CA LEU A 415 9.45 -32.01 -15.92
C LEU A 415 10.20 -31.78 -17.23
N ASP A 416 9.71 -32.37 -18.32
CA ASP A 416 10.39 -32.39 -19.63
C ASP A 416 10.58 -30.99 -20.26
N SER A 417 9.70 -30.03 -19.94
CA SER A 417 9.75 -28.65 -20.45
C SER A 417 10.66 -27.73 -19.64
N LEU A 418 11.28 -28.22 -18.57
CA LEU A 418 12.02 -27.39 -17.61
C LEU A 418 13.25 -26.77 -18.26
N ALA A 419 13.26 -25.44 -18.39
CA ALA A 419 14.33 -24.65 -18.97
C ALA A 419 15.26 -24.05 -17.92
N GLN A 420 14.76 -23.77 -16.71
CA GLN A 420 15.52 -23.21 -15.62
C GLN A 420 15.27 -23.98 -14.32
N LEU A 421 16.35 -24.38 -13.65
CA LEU A 421 16.31 -25.05 -12.35
C LEU A 421 17.23 -24.31 -11.38
N GLN A 422 16.70 -23.97 -10.21
CA GLN A 422 17.43 -23.23 -9.20
C GLN A 422 17.35 -23.93 -7.85
N PHE A 423 18.50 -24.14 -7.20
CA PHE A 423 18.61 -24.60 -5.83
C PHE A 423 19.20 -23.49 -4.97
N GLU A 424 18.48 -23.05 -3.95
CA GLU A 424 18.91 -21.97 -3.07
C GLU A 424 18.91 -22.35 -1.60
N ASN A 425 19.93 -21.91 -0.86
CA ASN A 425 20.03 -21.97 0.61
C ASN A 425 20.09 -23.40 1.21
N TYR A 426 20.44 -24.43 0.43
CA TYR A 426 20.55 -25.81 0.92
C TYR A 426 21.87 -26.07 1.66
N LYS A 427 21.84 -25.95 2.99
CA LYS A 427 23.04 -26.09 3.84
C LYS A 427 23.60 -27.52 3.95
N HIS A 428 22.75 -28.54 3.87
CA HIS A 428 23.12 -29.94 4.11
C HIS A 428 23.11 -30.83 2.87
N LEU A 429 22.58 -30.34 1.74
CA LEU A 429 22.55 -31.09 0.49
C LEU A 429 23.98 -31.28 -0.01
N LYS A 430 24.40 -32.54 -0.16
CA LYS A 430 25.75 -32.91 -0.63
C LYS A 430 25.77 -33.26 -2.11
N TYR A 431 24.69 -33.86 -2.59
CA TYR A 431 24.59 -34.37 -3.96
C TYR A 431 23.35 -33.81 -4.65
N LEU A 432 23.55 -33.29 -5.86
CA LEU A 432 22.48 -33.00 -6.79
C LEU A 432 21.95 -34.29 -7.43
N PRO A 433 20.76 -34.26 -8.07
CA PRO A 433 20.17 -35.44 -8.68
C PRO A 433 21.08 -36.05 -9.75
N ALA A 434 21.39 -37.34 -9.65
CA ALA A 434 22.27 -38.00 -10.61
C ALA A 434 21.67 -38.01 -12.04
N GLY A 435 20.34 -38.01 -12.13
CA GLY A 435 19.58 -37.98 -13.38
C GLY A 435 19.54 -36.64 -14.11
N LEU A 436 20.17 -35.55 -13.64
CA LEU A 436 20.05 -34.21 -14.25
C LEU A 436 20.35 -34.18 -15.76
N HIS A 437 21.28 -35.02 -16.24
CA HIS A 437 21.60 -35.18 -17.67
C HIS A 437 20.40 -35.55 -18.56
N ARG A 438 19.32 -36.09 -17.98
CA ARG A 438 18.10 -36.48 -18.69
C ARG A 438 17.15 -35.31 -18.97
N LEU A 439 17.31 -34.17 -18.30
CA LEU A 439 16.48 -32.97 -18.50
C LEU A 439 16.89 -32.25 -19.79
N ARG A 440 16.33 -32.67 -20.92
CA ARG A 440 16.75 -32.24 -22.27
C ARG A 440 16.45 -30.78 -22.58
N SER A 441 15.52 -30.16 -21.87
CA SER A 441 15.15 -28.74 -22.08
C SER A 441 15.95 -27.78 -21.18
N LEU A 442 16.73 -28.28 -20.22
CA LEU A 442 17.35 -27.45 -19.20
C LEU A 442 18.49 -26.58 -19.78
N GLN A 443 18.29 -25.26 -19.77
CA GLN A 443 19.22 -24.28 -20.29
C GLN A 443 20.00 -23.57 -19.18
N VAL A 444 19.38 -23.35 -18.01
CA VAL A 444 20.00 -22.64 -16.89
C VAL A 444 19.92 -23.48 -15.62
N LEU A 445 21.06 -23.70 -14.98
CA LEU A 445 21.16 -24.28 -13.64
C LEU A 445 21.79 -23.27 -12.70
N LEU A 446 21.06 -22.85 -11.66
CA LEU A 446 21.54 -21.97 -10.60
C LEU A 446 21.69 -22.75 -9.29
N ILE A 447 22.85 -22.64 -8.66
CA ILE A 447 23.11 -23.16 -7.32
C ILE A 447 23.59 -21.98 -6.47
N SER A 448 22.80 -21.57 -5.48
CA SER A 448 23.08 -20.40 -4.66
C SER A 448 23.06 -20.75 -3.18
N ASN A 449 24.11 -20.40 -2.44
CA ASN A 449 24.20 -20.60 -0.99
C ASN A 449 23.98 -22.08 -0.58
N CYS A 450 24.63 -23.01 -1.30
CA CYS A 450 24.58 -24.45 -1.04
C CYS A 450 25.98 -24.99 -0.68
N PRO A 451 26.48 -24.74 0.55
CA PRO A 451 27.88 -24.95 0.90
C PRO A 451 28.33 -26.42 0.98
N SER A 452 27.40 -27.37 1.19
CA SER A 452 27.75 -28.80 1.32
C SER A 452 27.86 -29.54 -0.02
N ILE A 453 27.40 -28.94 -1.12
CA ILE A 453 27.50 -29.54 -2.45
C ILE A 453 28.96 -29.45 -2.88
N SER A 454 29.63 -30.59 -3.01
CA SER A 454 31.05 -30.68 -3.36
C SER A 454 31.31 -31.22 -4.76
N GLU A 455 30.31 -31.85 -5.39
CA GLU A 455 30.44 -32.48 -6.70
C GLU A 455 29.26 -32.12 -7.62
N LEU A 456 29.57 -31.90 -8.90
CA LEU A 456 28.57 -31.76 -9.96
C LEU A 456 28.26 -33.12 -10.60
N PRO A 457 26.98 -33.47 -10.79
CA PRO A 457 26.60 -34.63 -11.59
C PRO A 457 26.84 -34.37 -13.08
N ASP A 458 26.55 -35.37 -13.91
CA ASP A 458 26.54 -35.19 -15.36
C ASP A 458 25.48 -34.15 -15.75
N LEU A 459 25.95 -33.09 -16.42
CA LEU A 459 25.12 -31.96 -16.82
C LEU A 459 24.37 -32.27 -18.13
N PRO A 460 23.15 -31.75 -18.31
CA PRO A 460 22.39 -31.97 -19.54
C PRO A 460 23.09 -31.29 -20.74
N PRO A 461 23.01 -31.90 -21.93
CA PRO A 461 23.71 -31.40 -23.12
C PRO A 461 23.15 -30.07 -23.65
N SER A 462 21.93 -29.70 -23.24
CA SER A 462 21.26 -28.44 -23.59
C SER A 462 21.64 -27.27 -22.67
N LEU A 463 22.39 -27.52 -21.59
CA LEU A 463 22.75 -26.50 -20.61
C LEU A 463 23.61 -25.41 -21.27
N GLN A 464 23.13 -24.17 -21.21
CA GLN A 464 23.79 -22.99 -21.77
C GLN A 464 24.47 -22.16 -20.68
N GLU A 465 23.90 -22.14 -19.49
CA GLU A 465 24.41 -21.36 -18.38
C GLU A 465 24.39 -22.13 -17.05
N LEU A 466 25.55 -22.20 -16.40
CA LEU A 466 25.70 -22.69 -15.04
C LEU A 466 26.09 -21.52 -14.14
N ARG A 467 25.22 -21.19 -13.18
CA ARG A 467 25.44 -20.11 -12.22
C ARG A 467 25.65 -20.68 -10.83
N ILE A 468 26.73 -20.26 -10.19
CA ILE A 468 27.13 -20.76 -8.89
C ILE A 468 27.51 -19.58 -8.00
N ILE A 469 26.86 -19.47 -6.85
CA ILE A 469 27.00 -18.30 -5.97
C ILE A 469 27.09 -18.78 -4.53
N TYR A 470 28.06 -18.29 -3.75
CA TYR A 470 28.21 -18.62 -2.32
C TYR A 470 28.25 -20.14 -2.01
N VAL A 471 29.00 -20.91 -2.80
CA VAL A 471 29.23 -22.36 -2.57
C VAL A 471 30.68 -22.66 -2.17
N CYS A 472 31.01 -23.93 -1.91
CA CYS A 472 32.38 -24.37 -1.61
C CYS A 472 33.35 -24.19 -2.79
N GLU A 473 34.65 -24.05 -2.49
CA GLU A 473 35.68 -23.83 -3.52
C GLU A 473 35.86 -25.04 -4.45
N GLU A 474 35.69 -26.26 -3.94
CA GLU A 474 35.77 -27.49 -4.72
C GLU A 474 34.77 -27.48 -5.88
N LEU A 475 33.51 -27.10 -5.58
CA LEU A 475 32.46 -26.99 -6.60
C LEU A 475 32.77 -25.87 -7.60
N LYS A 476 33.29 -24.73 -7.14
CA LYS A 476 33.72 -23.63 -8.03
C LYS A 476 34.80 -24.12 -9.00
N GLN A 477 35.81 -24.85 -8.53
CA GLN A 477 36.88 -25.37 -9.39
C GLN A 477 36.35 -26.38 -10.41
N GLN A 478 35.52 -27.34 -9.99
CA GLN A 478 34.88 -28.29 -10.92
C GLN A 478 34.06 -27.56 -11.98
N SER A 479 33.36 -26.50 -11.60
CA SER A 479 32.51 -25.73 -12.51
C SER A 479 33.34 -24.94 -13.53
N LYS A 480 34.48 -24.37 -13.13
CA LYS A 480 35.44 -23.76 -14.06
C LYS A 480 35.91 -24.76 -15.12
N LEU A 481 36.19 -26.01 -14.73
CA LEU A 481 36.61 -27.07 -15.65
C LEU A 481 35.52 -27.48 -16.65
N ARG A 482 34.24 -27.24 -16.34
CA ARG A 482 33.11 -27.50 -17.25
C ARG A 482 32.86 -26.36 -18.23
N ALA A 483 33.47 -25.19 -18.03
CA ALA A 483 33.32 -24.05 -18.92
C ALA A 483 33.80 -24.41 -20.34
N SER A 484 32.99 -24.04 -21.33
CA SER A 484 33.30 -24.29 -22.74
C SER A 484 32.66 -23.23 -23.62
N SER A 485 32.95 -23.22 -24.93
CA SER A 485 32.29 -22.30 -25.85
C SER A 485 30.75 -22.45 -25.90
N LYS A 486 30.21 -23.60 -25.43
CA LYS A 486 28.77 -23.89 -25.41
C LYS A 486 28.14 -23.69 -24.03
N LEU A 487 28.92 -23.74 -22.95
CA LEU A 487 28.44 -23.61 -21.57
C LEU A 487 29.12 -22.41 -20.90
N LYS A 488 28.33 -21.36 -20.65
CA LYS A 488 28.77 -20.19 -19.88
C LYS A 488 28.73 -20.53 -18.40
N VAL A 489 29.82 -20.31 -17.70
CA VAL A 489 29.91 -20.56 -16.25
C VAL A 489 30.10 -19.23 -15.55
N ARG A 490 29.18 -18.92 -14.63
CA ARG A 490 29.22 -17.71 -13.80
C ARG A 490 29.40 -18.10 -12.35
N ILE A 491 30.47 -17.61 -11.73
CA ILE A 491 30.83 -17.89 -10.33
C ILE A 491 30.90 -16.57 -9.57
N ASP A 492 30.18 -16.47 -8.45
CA ASP A 492 30.16 -15.28 -7.57
C ASP A 492 30.04 -13.96 -8.37
N TYR A 493 29.07 -13.95 -9.29
CA TYR A 493 28.71 -12.83 -10.18
C TYR A 493 29.63 -12.55 -11.37
N GLU A 494 30.75 -13.26 -11.52
CA GLU A 494 31.70 -13.11 -12.64
C GLU A 494 31.68 -14.30 -13.60
N TYR A 495 31.83 -14.05 -14.90
CA TYR A 495 31.97 -15.13 -15.89
C TYR A 495 33.40 -15.65 -15.92
N VAL A 496 33.54 -16.98 -15.97
CA VAL A 496 34.83 -17.66 -16.09
C VAL A 496 35.30 -17.69 -17.55
N ASN A 497 34.36 -17.66 -18.50
CA ASN A 497 34.60 -17.80 -19.93
C ASN A 497 33.72 -16.88 -20.80
#